data_AF-A0A5S3UUZ8-F1
#
_entry.id   AF-A0A5S3UUZ8-F1
#
_cell.length_a   1.000
_cell.length_b   1.000
_cell.length_c   1.000
_cell.angle_alpha   90.00
_cell.angle_beta   90.00
_cell.angle_gamma   90.00
#
_symmetry.space_group_name_H-M   'P 1'
#
loop_
_entity.id
_entity.type
_entity.pdbx_description
1 polymer ?
#
loop_
_entity_poly.entity_id
_entity_poly.type
_entity_poly.pdbx_seq_one_letter_code
_entity_poly.pdbx_strand_id
1 'polypeptide(L)'
;MDKTLNTTSGSEAIQEASATTSSKGISTRTAGKTLSYTAIFWFISVLLGQWFFFYYIIKFYGFSVINDNMEIWNRWEVMGATPYHVGDFAGNLAFAAHTIGAGIVAFGGVFQLIPKMRNRFPTFHKINGYVYLLTVILLAFSGYYLVWFRDASPIELGDIGTSINGSLILLFSYLTVRSAIKKDIASHRKWAIYLFLVSNAQWFLRVGVFSYLVTGTTLDLNPAFGDPFFPMWTFGCFLIPLLTAKLYFYAQQNRNAQVKLATSVTLCVLTLLMLIGIMGYTPFLLSVMSEDPISF
;
A
#
# COMPACT_ATOMS: atom_id res chain seq x y z
N MET A 1 -49.93 -69.10 -1.98
CA MET A 1 -49.06 -68.46 -3.00
C MET A 1 -49.98 -67.49 -3.72
N ASP A 2 -49.84 -66.18 -3.69
CA ASP A 2 -48.59 -65.44 -3.80
C ASP A 2 -48.67 -64.03 -3.21
N LYS A 3 -47.49 -63.46 -2.93
CA LYS A 3 -47.18 -62.24 -2.17
C LYS A 3 -47.66 -60.95 -2.83
N THR A 4 -48.24 -60.05 -2.02
CA THR A 4 -48.32 -58.61 -2.29
C THR A 4 -46.98 -57.94 -1.92
N LEU A 5 -46.28 -57.40 -2.92
CA LEU A 5 -45.03 -56.65 -2.77
C LEU A 5 -45.34 -55.16 -2.54
N ASN A 6 -44.96 -54.67 -1.36
CA ASN A 6 -44.87 -53.25 -1.02
C ASN A 6 -43.92 -52.51 -1.97
N THR A 7 -44.44 -51.48 -2.66
CA THR A 7 -43.64 -50.54 -3.46
C THR A 7 -43.72 -49.12 -2.87
N THR A 8 -43.42 -48.98 -1.58
CA THR A 8 -43.33 -47.70 -0.86
C THR A 8 -41.93 -47.59 -0.25
N SER A 9 -40.89 -47.51 -1.08
CA SER A 9 -39.50 -47.34 -0.59
C SER A 9 -38.61 -46.51 -1.51
N GLY A 10 -38.93 -46.37 -2.80
CA GLY A 10 -38.11 -45.59 -3.74
C GLY A 10 -38.38 -44.08 -3.75
N SER A 11 -39.61 -43.64 -3.49
CA SER A 11 -39.98 -42.21 -3.59
C SER A 11 -39.57 -41.39 -2.36
N GLU A 12 -39.58 -41.99 -1.18
CA GLU A 12 -39.20 -41.31 0.07
C GLU A 12 -37.67 -41.15 0.17
N ALA A 13 -36.91 -42.13 -0.32
CA ALA A 13 -35.44 -42.08 -0.35
C ALA A 13 -34.89 -40.97 -1.28
N ILE A 14 -35.62 -40.62 -2.36
CA ILE A 14 -35.22 -39.54 -3.28
C ILE A 14 -35.59 -38.15 -2.71
N GLN A 15 -36.66 -38.06 -1.91
CA GLN A 15 -37.02 -36.82 -1.21
C GLN A 15 -36.10 -36.52 -0.01
N GLU A 16 -35.63 -37.54 0.72
CA GLU A 16 -34.65 -37.35 1.80
C GLU A 16 -33.24 -37.00 1.30
N ALA A 17 -32.83 -37.51 0.14
CA ALA A 17 -31.53 -37.18 -0.47
C ALA A 17 -31.44 -35.75 -1.03
N SER A 18 -32.58 -35.14 -1.38
CA SER A 18 -32.66 -33.74 -1.85
C SER A 18 -32.70 -32.73 -0.69
N ALA A 19 -33.07 -33.16 0.52
CA ALA A 19 -33.23 -32.30 1.69
C ALA A 19 -31.94 -32.01 2.46
N THR A 20 -30.80 -32.62 2.10
CA THR A 20 -29.55 -32.58 2.90
C THR A 20 -28.38 -31.82 2.27
N THR A 21 -28.64 -30.93 1.32
CA THR A 21 -27.67 -29.87 0.94
C THR A 21 -28.32 -28.50 0.87
N SER A 22 -29.01 -28.10 1.95
CA SER A 22 -29.12 -26.69 2.29
C SER A 22 -27.72 -26.20 2.69
N SER A 23 -26.89 -25.87 1.68
CA SER A 23 -25.73 -25.03 1.85
C SER A 23 -26.23 -23.74 2.49
N LYS A 24 -26.12 -23.63 3.82
CA LYS A 24 -26.39 -22.38 4.55
C LYS A 24 -25.43 -21.34 4.00
N GLY A 25 -25.88 -20.59 2.99
CA GLY A 25 -25.13 -19.49 2.42
C GLY A 25 -24.66 -18.54 3.54
N ILE A 26 -23.43 -18.06 3.44
CA ILE A 26 -22.84 -17.18 4.45
C ILE A 26 -23.74 -15.94 4.63
N SER A 27 -24.16 -15.69 5.87
CA SER A 27 -25.01 -14.53 6.16
C SER A 27 -24.30 -13.22 5.84
N THR A 28 -25.03 -12.20 5.37
CA THR A 28 -24.48 -10.85 5.13
C THR A 28 -23.81 -10.27 6.38
N ARG A 29 -24.30 -10.61 7.58
CA ARG A 29 -23.70 -10.18 8.85
C ARG A 29 -22.31 -10.79 9.05
N THR A 30 -22.17 -12.10 8.81
CA THR A 30 -20.88 -12.79 8.88
C THR A 30 -19.92 -12.21 7.85
N ALA A 31 -20.35 -12.06 6.59
CA ALA A 31 -19.53 -11.46 5.54
C ALA A 31 -19.08 -10.02 5.86
N GLY A 32 -19.94 -9.23 6.52
CA GLY A 32 -19.60 -7.89 7.01
C GLY A 32 -18.55 -7.88 8.12
N LYS A 33 -18.59 -8.86 9.05
CA LYS A 33 -17.54 -9.02 10.06
C LYS A 33 -16.22 -9.42 9.42
N THR A 34 -16.24 -10.37 8.49
CA THR A 34 -15.04 -10.79 7.74
C THR A 34 -14.39 -9.60 7.04
N LEU A 35 -15.18 -8.80 6.30
CA LEU A 35 -14.67 -7.59 5.63
C LEU A 35 -14.02 -6.60 6.61
N SER A 36 -14.58 -6.46 7.81
CA SER A 36 -14.04 -5.58 8.85
C SER A 36 -12.72 -6.11 9.42
N TYR A 37 -12.64 -7.41 9.70
CA TYR A 37 -11.41 -8.04 10.20
C TYR A 37 -10.29 -8.04 9.17
N THR A 38 -10.59 -8.29 7.90
CA THR A 38 -9.58 -8.19 6.84
C THR A 38 -9.08 -6.75 6.68
N ALA A 39 -9.94 -5.74 6.81
CA ALA A 39 -9.51 -4.34 6.79
C ALA A 39 -8.63 -3.97 7.99
N ILE A 40 -8.92 -4.52 9.17
CA ILE A 40 -8.06 -4.36 10.35
C ILE A 40 -6.72 -5.05 10.14
N PHE A 41 -6.73 -6.28 9.62
CA PHE A 41 -5.51 -7.03 9.30
C PHE A 41 -4.62 -6.23 8.33
N TRP A 42 -5.18 -5.77 7.20
CA TRP A 42 -4.50 -4.91 6.25
C TRP A 42 -3.91 -3.67 6.93
N PHE A 43 -4.70 -2.97 7.76
CA PHE A 43 -4.25 -1.76 8.44
C PHE A 43 -3.08 -2.01 9.40
N ILE A 44 -3.13 -3.10 10.18
CA ILE A 44 -2.03 -3.48 11.07
C ILE A 44 -0.78 -3.82 10.27
N SER A 45 -0.90 -4.58 9.17
CA SER A 45 0.22 -4.91 8.29
C SER A 45 0.86 -3.66 7.67
N VAL A 46 0.05 -2.70 7.19
CA VAL A 46 0.54 -1.41 6.70
C VAL A 46 1.23 -0.64 7.82
N LEU A 47 0.65 -0.58 9.02
CA LEU A 47 1.22 0.15 10.15
C LEU A 47 2.62 -0.37 10.50
N LEU A 48 2.76 -1.69 10.66
CA LEU A 48 4.04 -2.31 10.99
C LEU A 48 5.07 -2.11 9.86
N GLY A 49 4.66 -2.31 8.60
CA GLY A 49 5.53 -2.12 7.45
C GLY A 49 6.01 -0.68 7.27
N GLN A 50 5.11 0.30 7.48
CA GLN A 50 5.43 1.73 7.40
C GLN A 50 6.34 2.17 8.55
N TRP A 51 6.15 1.67 9.77
CA TRP A 51 7.02 2.01 10.90
C TRP A 51 8.40 1.38 10.78
N PHE A 52 8.49 0.17 10.23
CA PHE A 52 9.77 -0.41 9.85
C PHE A 52 10.47 0.42 8.77
N PHE A 53 9.72 0.87 7.75
CA PHE A 53 10.27 1.73 6.71
C PHE A 53 10.72 3.10 7.25
N PHE A 54 9.96 3.69 8.17
CA PHE A 54 10.36 4.88 8.91
C PHE A 54 11.66 4.68 9.68
N TYR A 55 11.79 3.56 10.41
CA TYR A 55 13.04 3.20 11.09
C TYR A 55 14.21 3.15 10.11
N TYR A 56 14.04 2.50 8.96
CA TYR A 56 15.05 2.48 7.90
C TYR A 56 15.42 3.89 7.42
N ILE A 57 14.43 4.74 7.13
CA ILE A 57 14.69 6.11 6.64
C ILE A 57 15.51 6.91 7.66
N ILE A 58 15.12 6.89 8.93
CA ILE A 58 15.84 7.63 9.97
C ILE A 58 17.24 7.05 10.17
N LYS A 59 17.37 5.72 10.20
CA LYS A 59 18.65 5.05 10.41
C LYS A 59 19.64 5.31 9.26
N PHE A 60 19.19 5.21 8.02
CA PHE A 60 20.05 5.35 6.85
C PHE A 60 20.21 6.80 6.41
N TYR A 61 19.12 7.50 6.09
CA TYR A 61 19.17 8.89 5.60
C TYR A 61 19.31 9.91 6.73
N GLY A 62 18.59 9.72 7.84
CA GLY A 62 18.64 10.68 8.96
C GLY A 62 20.03 10.78 9.59
N PHE A 63 20.64 9.65 9.97
CA PHE A 63 21.98 9.66 10.57
C PHE A 63 23.09 10.02 9.58
N SER A 64 22.96 9.71 8.30
CA SER A 64 23.97 10.13 7.31
C SER A 64 24.02 11.65 7.14
N VAL A 65 22.87 12.36 7.20
CA VAL A 65 22.86 13.83 7.25
C VAL A 65 23.53 14.35 8.53
N ILE A 66 23.23 13.76 9.69
CA ILE A 66 23.77 14.21 11.00
C ILE A 66 25.30 14.03 11.07
N ASN A 67 25.82 12.96 10.47
CA ASN A 67 27.24 12.61 10.51
C ASN A 67 28.04 13.11 9.29
N ASP A 68 27.45 13.94 8.44
CA ASP A 68 28.08 14.44 7.20
C ASP A 68 28.59 13.32 6.27
N ASN A 69 27.86 12.20 6.22
CA ASN A 69 28.18 11.02 5.41
C ASN A 69 27.11 10.77 4.34
N MET A 70 26.72 11.81 3.60
CA MET A 70 25.66 11.74 2.60
C MET A 70 26.07 10.95 1.34
N GLU A 71 27.36 10.77 1.10
CA GLU A 71 27.90 9.92 0.03
C GLU A 71 27.41 8.47 0.12
N ILE A 72 27.09 7.98 1.33
CA ILE A 72 26.55 6.63 1.53
C ILE A 72 25.24 6.39 0.78
N TRP A 73 24.51 7.44 0.38
CA TRP A 73 23.29 7.28 -0.43
C TRP A 73 23.58 6.69 -1.80
N ASN A 74 24.81 6.78 -2.31
CA ASN A 74 25.20 6.19 -3.60
C ASN A 74 25.34 4.66 -3.53
N ARG A 75 25.10 4.02 -2.38
CA ARG A 75 24.83 2.57 -2.32
C ARG A 75 23.66 2.14 -3.20
N TRP A 76 22.79 3.07 -3.61
CA TRP A 76 21.72 2.82 -4.57
C TRP A 76 22.17 2.70 -6.04
N GLU A 77 23.47 2.87 -6.35
CA GLU A 77 24.00 2.76 -7.72
C GLU A 77 23.79 1.36 -8.31
N VAL A 78 23.76 0.32 -7.46
CA VAL A 78 23.42 -1.05 -7.89
C VAL A 78 22.00 -1.17 -8.46
N MET A 79 21.14 -0.20 -8.17
CA MET A 79 19.79 -0.06 -8.69
C MET A 79 19.70 1.04 -9.78
N GLY A 80 20.83 1.55 -10.26
CA GLY A 80 20.91 2.56 -11.31
C GLY A 80 20.64 4.00 -10.85
N ALA A 81 20.73 4.30 -9.54
CA ALA A 81 20.52 5.64 -9.01
C ALA A 81 21.74 6.16 -8.24
N THR A 82 22.11 7.42 -8.47
CA THR A 82 23.20 8.11 -7.75
C THR A 82 22.63 9.31 -6.99
N PRO A 83 22.08 9.14 -5.78
CA PRO A 83 21.35 10.23 -5.13
C PRO A 83 22.18 11.41 -4.62
N TYR A 84 23.46 11.21 -4.34
CA TYR A 84 24.36 12.25 -3.83
C TYR A 84 25.37 12.66 -4.90
N HIS A 85 25.44 13.96 -5.18
CA HIS A 85 26.42 14.56 -6.10
C HIS A 85 27.26 15.61 -5.38
N VAL A 86 28.59 15.48 -5.50
CA VAL A 86 29.52 16.46 -4.93
C VAL A 86 29.29 17.83 -5.59
N GLY A 87 29.10 18.87 -4.78
CA GLY A 87 28.88 20.25 -5.27
C GLY A 87 27.42 20.60 -5.62
N ASP A 88 26.50 19.64 -5.63
CA ASP A 88 25.07 19.86 -5.89
C ASP A 88 24.27 20.08 -4.59
N PHE A 89 24.45 21.24 -3.96
CA PHE A 89 23.72 21.54 -2.72
C PHE A 89 22.20 21.46 -2.89
N ALA A 90 21.66 22.04 -3.96
CA ALA A 90 20.22 22.13 -4.18
C ALA A 90 19.59 20.75 -4.37
N GLY A 91 20.18 19.89 -5.20
CA GLY A 91 19.68 18.55 -5.43
C GLY A 91 19.88 17.62 -4.23
N ASN A 92 21.02 17.69 -3.54
CA ASN A 92 21.24 16.91 -2.31
C ASN A 92 20.23 17.30 -1.23
N LEU A 93 19.96 18.60 -1.06
CA LEU A 93 18.94 19.08 -0.12
C LEU A 93 17.53 18.62 -0.52
N ALA A 94 17.18 18.71 -1.81
CA ALA A 94 15.89 18.26 -2.31
C ALA A 94 15.69 16.75 -2.07
N PHE A 95 16.71 15.94 -2.33
CA PHE A 95 16.69 14.50 -2.09
C PHE A 95 16.59 14.17 -0.59
N ALA A 96 17.39 14.82 0.25
CA ALA A 96 17.32 14.65 1.71
C ALA A 96 15.94 15.01 2.26
N ALA A 97 15.41 16.18 1.87
CA ALA A 97 14.09 16.63 2.28
C ALA A 97 12.98 15.66 1.81
N HIS A 98 13.09 15.14 0.59
CA HIS A 98 12.13 14.17 0.05
C HIS A 98 12.16 12.85 0.83
N THR A 99 13.34 12.28 1.04
CA THR A 99 13.49 10.98 1.73
C THR A 99 13.12 11.07 3.21
N ILE A 100 13.57 12.10 3.93
CA ILE A 100 13.22 12.30 5.35
C ILE A 100 11.73 12.61 5.50
N GLY A 101 11.16 13.44 4.61
CA GLY A 101 9.73 13.71 4.61
C GLY A 101 8.88 12.47 4.33
N ALA A 102 9.38 11.51 3.54
CA ALA A 102 8.72 10.21 3.36
C ALA A 102 8.65 9.43 4.68
N GLY A 103 9.65 9.56 5.54
CA GLY A 103 9.63 9.02 6.91
C GLY A 103 8.53 9.65 7.77
N ILE A 104 8.34 10.97 7.70
CA ILE A 104 7.26 11.67 8.41
C ILE A 104 5.88 11.15 7.93
N VAL A 105 5.71 10.96 6.62
CA VAL A 105 4.48 10.41 6.03
C VAL A 105 4.23 8.98 6.51
N ALA A 106 5.27 8.14 6.53
CA ALA A 106 5.20 6.75 6.96
C ALA A 106 4.76 6.62 8.43
N PHE A 107 5.36 7.43 9.32
CA PHE A 107 5.03 7.42 10.74
C PHE A 107 3.68 8.09 11.03
N GLY A 108 3.48 9.32 10.53
CA GLY A 108 2.34 10.17 10.86
C GLY A 108 1.04 9.76 10.16
N GLY A 109 1.12 9.19 8.95
CA GLY A 109 -0.03 8.90 8.10
C GLY A 109 -0.98 7.87 8.70
N VAL A 110 -0.47 6.82 9.35
CA VAL A 110 -1.30 5.75 9.91
C VAL A 110 -2.22 6.26 11.01
N PHE A 111 -1.79 7.26 11.79
CA PHE A 111 -2.60 7.86 12.84
C PHE A 111 -3.81 8.63 12.29
N GLN A 112 -3.73 9.14 11.06
CA GLN A 112 -4.86 9.83 10.40
C GLN A 112 -6.03 8.89 10.11
N LEU A 113 -5.76 7.59 9.98
CA LEU A 113 -6.76 6.58 9.65
C LEU A 113 -7.49 6.00 10.87
N ILE A 114 -6.98 6.23 12.08
CA ILE A 114 -7.53 5.64 13.32
C ILE A 114 -8.74 6.45 13.81
N PRO A 115 -9.97 5.90 13.79
CA PRO A 115 -11.17 6.66 14.20
C PRO A 115 -11.14 7.11 15.66
N LYS A 116 -10.55 6.29 16.55
CA LYS A 116 -10.39 6.62 17.98
C LYS A 116 -9.50 7.85 18.19
N MET A 117 -8.45 8.03 17.38
CA MET A 117 -7.56 9.19 17.48
C MET A 117 -8.31 10.47 17.14
N ARG A 118 -9.06 10.48 16.05
CA ARG A 118 -9.88 11.63 15.66
C ARG A 118 -10.93 12.01 16.70
N ASN A 119 -11.58 11.02 17.31
CA ASN A 119 -12.69 11.28 18.24
C ASN A 119 -12.22 11.65 19.65
N ARG A 120 -11.10 11.06 20.13
CA ARG A 120 -10.58 11.28 21.49
C ARG A 120 -9.53 12.39 21.56
N PHE A 121 -8.75 12.56 20.50
CA PHE A 121 -7.64 13.52 20.42
C PHE A 121 -7.76 14.40 19.17
N PRO A 122 -8.82 15.21 19.05
CA PRO A 122 -9.10 16.01 17.84
C PRO A 122 -8.01 17.04 17.54
N THR A 123 -7.40 17.64 18.56
CA THR A 123 -6.28 18.59 18.39
C THR A 123 -5.06 17.90 17.78
N PHE A 124 -4.71 16.72 18.28
CA PHE A 124 -3.63 15.91 17.72
C PHE A 124 -3.91 15.53 16.26
N HIS A 125 -5.13 15.06 15.97
CA HIS A 125 -5.54 14.70 14.60
C HIS A 125 -5.36 15.88 13.64
N LYS A 126 -5.76 17.10 14.04
CA LYS A 126 -5.60 18.32 13.23
C LYS A 126 -4.13 18.68 13.01
N ILE A 127 -3.32 18.75 14.08
CA ILE A 127 -1.90 19.11 13.96
C ILE A 127 -1.16 18.09 13.09
N ASN A 128 -1.31 16.81 13.38
CA ASN A 128 -0.72 15.74 12.58
C ASN A 128 -1.24 15.79 11.12
N GLY A 129 -2.50 16.23 10.91
CA GLY A 129 -3.10 16.36 9.59
C GLY A 129 -2.48 17.51 8.79
N TYR A 130 -2.21 18.65 9.44
CA TYR A 130 -1.51 19.77 8.81
C TYR A 130 -0.06 19.44 8.48
N VAL A 131 0.67 18.79 9.40
CA VAL A 131 2.03 18.32 9.15
C VAL A 131 2.03 17.35 7.98
N TYR A 132 1.16 16.33 8.01
CA TYR A 132 1.04 15.35 6.93
C TYR A 132 0.75 16.01 5.58
N LEU A 133 -0.25 16.91 5.52
CA LEU A 133 -0.63 17.61 4.28
C LEU A 133 0.51 18.47 3.73
N LEU A 134 1.18 19.23 4.59
CA LEU A 134 2.32 20.06 4.18
C LEU A 134 3.44 19.15 3.64
N THR A 135 3.77 18.07 4.36
CA THR A 135 4.83 17.14 3.95
C THR A 135 4.54 16.49 2.60
N VAL A 136 3.34 15.95 2.37
CA VAL A 136 3.03 15.29 1.07
C VAL A 136 3.02 16.26 -0.10
N ILE A 137 2.63 17.52 0.12
CA ILE A 137 2.69 18.57 -0.92
C ILE A 137 4.14 18.91 -1.24
N LEU A 138 4.98 19.12 -0.23
CA LEU A 138 6.41 19.38 -0.42
C LEU A 138 7.11 18.21 -1.10
N LEU A 139 6.76 16.97 -0.73
CA LEU A 139 7.26 15.75 -1.38
C LEU A 139 6.88 15.66 -2.84
N ALA A 140 5.64 16.01 -3.21
CA ALA A 140 5.22 16.02 -4.60
C ALA A 140 6.07 17.02 -5.42
N PHE A 141 6.28 18.23 -4.91
CA PHE A 141 7.10 19.24 -5.60
C PHE A 141 8.58 18.86 -5.67
N SER A 142 9.17 18.37 -4.58
CA SER A 142 10.56 17.90 -4.62
C SER A 142 10.72 16.68 -5.52
N GLY A 143 9.74 15.79 -5.58
CA GLY A 143 9.71 14.66 -6.51
C GLY A 143 9.73 15.12 -7.97
N TYR A 144 8.93 16.13 -8.33
CA TYR A 144 9.00 16.72 -9.67
C TYR A 144 10.35 17.37 -9.94
N TYR A 145 10.93 18.07 -8.97
CA TYR A 145 12.27 18.65 -9.11
C TYR A 145 13.32 17.56 -9.43
N LEU A 146 13.32 16.48 -8.65
CA LEU A 146 14.28 15.38 -8.81
C LEU A 146 14.15 14.71 -10.19
N VAL A 147 12.91 14.44 -10.63
CA VAL A 147 12.65 13.77 -11.91
C VAL A 147 12.93 14.66 -13.12
N TRP A 148 12.49 15.92 -13.09
CA TRP A 148 12.46 16.75 -14.30
C TRP A 148 13.62 17.75 -14.42
N PHE A 149 14.31 18.06 -13.32
CA PHE A 149 15.30 19.15 -13.30
C PHE A 149 16.69 18.70 -12.85
N ARG A 150 16.78 17.84 -11.82
CA ARG A 150 18.07 17.42 -11.27
C ARG A 150 18.80 16.45 -12.20
N ASP A 151 18.17 15.32 -12.47
CA ASP A 151 18.75 14.20 -13.21
C ASP A 151 18.07 14.06 -14.56
N ALA A 152 18.01 15.15 -15.33
CA ALA A 152 17.28 15.21 -16.60
C ALA A 152 17.89 14.25 -17.65
N SER A 153 17.42 13.01 -17.60
CA SER A 153 17.68 11.88 -18.50
C SER A 153 16.60 11.82 -19.59
N PRO A 154 16.77 11.05 -20.68
CA PRO A 154 15.64 10.66 -21.51
C PRO A 154 14.46 10.17 -20.66
N ILE A 155 13.25 10.67 -20.95
CA ILE A 155 12.05 10.36 -20.16
C ILE A 155 11.76 8.87 -20.22
N GLU A 156 11.71 8.23 -19.06
CA GLU A 156 11.35 6.83 -18.91
C GLU A 156 9.91 6.65 -18.44
N LEU A 157 9.39 5.41 -18.55
CA LEU A 157 8.05 5.08 -18.04
C LEU A 157 7.93 5.33 -16.53
N GLY A 158 9.01 5.13 -15.78
CA GLY A 158 9.09 5.40 -14.34
C GLY A 158 8.82 6.87 -14.00
N ASP A 159 9.34 7.80 -14.80
CA ASP A 159 9.19 9.25 -14.63
C ASP A 159 7.75 9.68 -14.87
N ILE A 160 7.12 9.12 -15.91
CA ILE A 160 5.71 9.35 -16.23
C ILE A 160 4.82 8.83 -15.11
N GLY A 161 5.04 7.59 -14.66
CA GLY A 161 4.28 6.98 -13.57
C GLY A 161 4.40 7.76 -12.27
N THR A 162 5.62 8.16 -11.90
CA THR A 162 5.89 8.97 -10.70
C THR A 162 5.26 10.35 -10.80
N SER A 163 5.28 10.97 -11.97
CA SER A 163 4.67 12.29 -12.22
C SER A 163 3.14 12.26 -12.14
N ILE A 164 2.51 11.18 -12.64
CA ILE A 164 1.07 10.96 -12.48
C ILE A 164 0.73 10.77 -11.00
N ASN A 165 1.51 9.96 -10.27
CA ASN A 165 1.29 9.78 -8.84
C ASN A 165 1.44 11.10 -8.06
N GLY A 166 2.44 11.93 -8.38
CA GLY A 166 2.60 13.28 -7.82
C GLY A 166 1.36 14.16 -8.03
N SER A 167 0.77 14.11 -9.23
CA SER A 167 -0.43 14.86 -9.57
C SER A 167 -1.63 14.39 -8.76
N LEU A 168 -1.76 13.07 -8.56
CA LEU A 168 -2.80 12.48 -7.71
C LEU A 168 -2.64 12.89 -6.24
N ILE A 169 -1.41 12.95 -5.72
CA ILE A 169 -1.14 13.44 -4.36
C ILE A 169 -1.64 14.88 -4.19
N LEU A 170 -1.33 15.78 -5.13
CA LEU A 170 -1.76 17.18 -5.09
C LEU A 170 -3.30 17.29 -5.20
N LEU A 171 -3.90 16.57 -6.14
CA LEU A 171 -5.35 16.55 -6.33
C LEU A 171 -6.09 16.02 -5.09
N PHE A 172 -5.65 14.89 -4.51
CA PHE A 172 -6.31 14.29 -3.35
C PHE A 172 -6.04 15.09 -2.07
N SER A 173 -4.91 15.78 -1.97
CA SER A 173 -4.66 16.77 -0.92
C SER A 173 -5.68 17.90 -0.98
N TYR A 174 -5.87 18.51 -2.15
CA TYR A 174 -6.88 19.55 -2.37
C TYR A 174 -8.29 19.07 -2.02
N LEU A 175 -8.70 17.89 -2.51
CA LEU A 175 -10.03 17.35 -2.24
C LEU A 175 -10.25 17.02 -0.76
N THR A 176 -9.21 16.50 -0.07
CA THR A 176 -9.25 16.21 1.37
C THR A 176 -9.51 17.48 2.18
N VAL A 177 -8.78 18.57 1.87
CA VAL A 177 -8.92 19.86 2.53
C VAL A 177 -10.25 20.52 2.18
N ARG A 178 -10.64 20.52 0.90
CA ARG A 178 -11.91 21.08 0.42
C ARG A 178 -13.10 20.43 1.12
N SER A 179 -13.11 19.11 1.25
CA SER A 179 -14.18 18.38 1.96
C SER A 179 -14.20 18.72 3.45
N ALA A 180 -13.05 18.91 4.10
CA ALA A 180 -12.98 19.34 5.49
C ALA A 180 -13.54 20.77 5.69
N ILE A 181 -13.18 21.72 4.82
CA ILE A 181 -13.68 23.10 4.85
C ILE A 181 -15.21 23.12 4.67
N LYS A 182 -15.72 22.33 3.72
CA LYS A 182 -17.17 22.17 3.48
C LYS A 182 -17.89 21.39 4.58
N LYS A 183 -17.19 20.92 5.62
CA LYS A 183 -17.72 20.07 6.70
C LYS A 183 -18.34 18.75 6.20
N ASP A 184 -17.98 18.30 5.00
CA ASP A 184 -18.36 16.98 4.48
C ASP A 184 -17.37 15.92 4.97
N ILE A 185 -17.61 15.45 6.19
CA ILE A 185 -16.73 14.49 6.88
C ILE A 185 -16.70 13.12 6.18
N ALA A 186 -17.79 12.73 5.52
CA ALA A 186 -17.86 11.46 4.81
C ALA A 186 -16.93 11.46 3.59
N SER A 187 -16.97 12.52 2.79
CA SER A 187 -16.06 12.67 1.65
C SER A 187 -14.62 12.94 2.10
N HIS A 188 -14.41 13.76 3.13
CA HIS A 188 -13.08 14.00 3.70
C HIS A 188 -12.40 12.68 4.07
N ARG A 189 -13.11 11.77 4.76
CA ARG A 189 -12.57 10.46 5.12
C ARG A 189 -12.16 9.63 3.89
N LYS A 190 -12.97 9.63 2.83
CA LYS A 190 -12.65 8.88 1.60
C LYS A 190 -11.41 9.46 0.91
N TRP A 191 -11.36 10.78 0.74
CA TRP A 191 -10.22 11.46 0.13
C TRP A 191 -8.95 11.33 0.97
N ALA A 192 -9.04 11.36 2.30
CA ALA A 192 -7.89 11.13 3.18
C ALA A 192 -7.34 9.71 3.03
N ILE A 193 -8.19 8.69 2.87
CA ILE A 193 -7.74 7.32 2.58
C ILE A 193 -7.07 7.26 1.21
N TYR A 194 -7.67 7.84 0.17
CA TYR A 194 -7.05 7.87 -1.16
C TYR A 194 -5.71 8.60 -1.17
N LEU A 195 -5.62 9.75 -0.49
CA LEU A 195 -4.38 10.50 -0.31
C LEU A 195 -3.32 9.65 0.40
N PHE A 196 -3.69 8.96 1.48
CA PHE A 196 -2.78 8.06 2.18
C PHE A 196 -2.22 6.97 1.27
N LEU A 197 -3.05 6.41 0.39
CA LEU A 197 -2.63 5.37 -0.55
C LEU A 197 -1.65 5.89 -1.61
N VAL A 198 -1.97 7.02 -2.27
CA VAL A 198 -1.08 7.58 -3.32
C VAL A 198 0.20 8.18 -2.75
N SER A 199 0.15 8.72 -1.52
CA SER A 199 1.35 9.22 -0.84
C SER A 199 2.30 8.09 -0.43
N ASN A 200 1.80 6.86 -0.34
CA ASN A 200 2.58 5.65 -0.06
C ASN A 200 2.83 4.79 -1.31
N ALA A 201 2.49 5.26 -2.51
CA ALA A 201 2.67 4.53 -3.77
C ALA A 201 4.11 4.04 -3.96
N GLN A 202 5.08 4.89 -3.66
CA GLN A 202 6.49 4.54 -3.75
C GLN A 202 6.84 3.42 -2.76
N TRP A 203 6.31 3.40 -1.54
CA TRP A 203 6.48 2.26 -0.64
C TRP A 203 5.82 0.98 -1.19
N PHE A 204 4.59 1.09 -1.71
CA PHE A 204 3.89 -0.02 -2.39
C PHE A 204 4.69 -0.56 -3.59
N LEU A 205 5.40 0.30 -4.32
CA LEU A 205 6.29 -0.09 -5.41
C LEU A 205 7.35 -1.08 -4.89
N ARG A 206 8.09 -0.71 -3.83
CA ARG A 206 9.18 -1.54 -3.29
C ARG A 206 8.65 -2.87 -2.77
N VAL A 207 7.64 -2.84 -1.88
CA VAL A 207 7.10 -4.09 -1.32
C VAL A 207 6.49 -4.97 -2.41
N GLY A 208 5.87 -4.40 -3.45
CA GLY A 208 5.35 -5.17 -4.57
C GLY A 208 6.45 -5.81 -5.43
N VAL A 209 7.55 -5.10 -5.69
CA VAL A 209 8.72 -5.67 -6.38
C VAL A 209 9.29 -6.85 -5.59
N PHE A 210 9.56 -6.68 -4.29
CA PHE A 210 10.08 -7.77 -3.48
C PHE A 210 9.08 -8.90 -3.30
N SER A 211 7.77 -8.61 -3.27
CA SER A 211 6.75 -9.65 -3.30
C SER A 211 6.82 -10.46 -4.59
N TYR A 212 6.98 -9.81 -5.75
CA TYR A 212 7.09 -10.49 -7.04
C TYR A 212 8.32 -11.37 -7.11
N LEU A 213 9.49 -10.83 -6.74
CA LEU A 213 10.75 -11.58 -6.73
C LEU A 213 10.67 -12.80 -5.81
N VAL A 214 10.26 -12.62 -4.55
CA VAL A 214 10.16 -13.73 -3.59
C VAL A 214 9.14 -14.76 -4.04
N THR A 215 7.93 -14.35 -4.42
CA THR A 215 6.89 -15.31 -4.84
C THR A 215 7.29 -16.06 -6.11
N GLY A 216 7.87 -15.37 -7.09
CA GLY A 216 8.37 -16.00 -8.32
C GLY A 216 9.41 -17.06 -8.02
N THR A 217 10.44 -16.73 -7.24
CA THR A 217 11.49 -17.68 -6.85
C THR A 217 10.93 -18.86 -6.06
N THR A 218 10.00 -18.64 -5.13
CA THR A 218 9.39 -19.74 -4.35
C THR A 218 8.52 -20.68 -5.18
N LEU A 219 8.10 -20.25 -6.37
CA LEU A 219 7.33 -21.06 -7.32
C LEU A 219 8.21 -21.66 -8.43
N ASP A 220 9.54 -21.70 -8.21
CA ASP A 220 10.53 -22.17 -9.18
C ASP A 220 10.48 -21.42 -10.53
N LEU A 221 10.03 -20.16 -10.50
CA LEU A 221 10.16 -19.23 -11.62
C LEU A 221 11.49 -18.47 -11.50
N ASN A 222 11.93 -17.87 -12.60
CA ASN A 222 13.14 -17.04 -12.67
C ASN A 222 12.77 -15.55 -12.84
N PRO A 223 12.19 -14.87 -11.83
CA PRO A 223 11.85 -13.47 -11.95
C PRO A 223 13.12 -12.62 -12.05
N ALA A 224 13.14 -11.67 -12.97
CA ALA A 224 14.29 -10.83 -13.25
C ALA A 224 13.90 -9.38 -13.51
N PHE A 225 14.79 -8.45 -13.17
CA PHE A 225 14.62 -7.04 -13.56
C PHE A 225 14.53 -6.95 -15.09
N GLY A 226 13.46 -6.32 -15.57
CA GLY A 226 13.12 -6.28 -17.00
C GLY A 226 11.86 -7.09 -17.36
N ASP A 227 11.37 -7.93 -16.44
CA ASP A 227 10.10 -8.64 -16.65
C ASP A 227 8.93 -7.67 -16.90
N PRO A 228 7.89 -8.07 -17.65
CA PRO A 228 6.71 -7.24 -17.90
C PRO A 228 6.04 -6.72 -16.63
N PHE A 229 6.26 -7.39 -15.49
CA PHE A 229 5.80 -6.96 -14.18
C PHE A 229 6.23 -5.51 -13.84
N PHE A 230 7.49 -5.13 -14.06
CA PHE A 230 8.03 -3.84 -13.63
C PHE A 230 7.36 -2.61 -14.29
N PRO A 231 7.23 -2.54 -15.64
CA PRO A 231 6.50 -1.44 -16.27
C PRO A 231 5.01 -1.42 -15.90
N MET A 232 4.37 -2.59 -15.70
CA MET A 232 2.99 -2.66 -15.21
C MET A 232 2.87 -2.15 -13.76
N TRP A 233 3.80 -2.56 -12.89
CA TRP A 233 3.79 -2.25 -11.46
C TRP A 233 4.14 -0.79 -11.16
N THR A 234 4.86 -0.12 -12.07
CA THR A 234 5.09 1.33 -12.04
C THR A 234 3.79 2.12 -11.86
N PHE A 235 2.71 1.69 -12.53
CA PHE A 235 1.36 2.26 -12.35
C PHE A 235 0.54 1.47 -11.33
N GLY A 236 0.71 0.15 -11.30
CA GLY A 236 0.00 -0.75 -10.40
C GLY A 236 0.16 -0.39 -8.92
N CYS A 237 1.31 0.13 -8.51
CA CYS A 237 1.62 0.48 -7.13
C CYS A 237 0.70 1.54 -6.50
N PHE A 238 0.05 2.40 -7.31
CA PHE A 238 -0.99 3.31 -6.83
C PHE A 238 -2.39 2.97 -7.36
N LEU A 239 -2.52 2.38 -8.55
CA LEU A 239 -3.83 2.02 -9.11
C LEU A 239 -4.49 0.87 -8.35
N ILE A 240 -3.75 -0.19 -8.01
CA ILE A 240 -4.33 -1.36 -7.32
C ILE A 240 -4.80 -0.99 -5.90
N PRO A 241 -4.04 -0.24 -5.08
CA PRO A 241 -4.55 0.22 -3.79
C PRO A 241 -5.79 1.10 -3.93
N LEU A 242 -5.85 2.02 -4.91
CA LEU A 242 -7.01 2.86 -5.15
C LEU A 242 -8.25 2.07 -5.58
N LEU A 243 -8.09 1.11 -6.50
CA LEU A 243 -9.15 0.21 -6.94
C LEU A 243 -9.66 -0.65 -5.78
N THR A 244 -8.75 -1.15 -4.94
CA THR A 244 -9.09 -1.95 -3.76
C THR A 244 -9.85 -1.11 -2.73
N ALA A 245 -9.46 0.14 -2.50
CA ALA A 245 -10.20 1.05 -1.62
C ALA A 245 -11.60 1.38 -2.17
N LYS A 246 -11.75 1.58 -3.48
CA LYS A 246 -13.06 1.76 -4.13
C LYS A 246 -13.93 0.51 -3.97
N LEU A 247 -13.37 -0.68 -4.22
CA LEU A 247 -14.05 -1.96 -4.02
C LEU A 247 -14.49 -2.15 -2.56
N TYR A 248 -13.61 -1.81 -1.60
CA TYR A 248 -13.91 -1.84 -0.18
C TYR A 248 -15.09 -0.93 0.19
N PHE A 249 -15.11 0.32 -0.26
CA PHE A 249 -16.22 1.23 0.00
C PHE A 249 -17.53 0.74 -0.64
N TYR A 250 -17.46 0.19 -1.86
CA TYR A 250 -18.63 -0.42 -2.52
C TYR A 250 -19.17 -1.61 -1.71
N ALA A 251 -18.30 -2.54 -1.32
CA ALA A 251 -18.67 -3.71 -0.54
C ALA A 251 -19.23 -3.34 0.84
N GLN A 252 -18.72 -2.28 1.47
CA GLN A 252 -19.24 -1.78 2.74
C GLN A 252 -20.72 -1.35 2.62
N GLN A 253 -21.08 -0.68 1.52
CA GLN A 253 -22.44 -0.18 1.27
C GLN A 253 -23.39 -1.24 0.71
N ASN A 254 -22.86 -2.28 0.06
CA ASN A 254 -23.67 -3.33 -0.56
C ASN A 254 -24.25 -4.31 0.48
N ARG A 255 -25.46 -4.84 0.23
CA ARG A 255 -26.13 -5.86 1.07
C ARG A 255 -25.79 -7.30 0.65
N ASN A 256 -25.18 -7.50 -0.51
CA ASN A 256 -24.81 -8.81 -1.03
C ASN A 256 -23.60 -9.39 -0.26
N ALA A 257 -23.79 -10.57 0.36
CA ALA A 257 -22.76 -11.28 1.10
C ALA A 257 -21.56 -11.72 0.22
N GLN A 258 -21.82 -12.11 -1.03
CA GLN A 258 -20.77 -12.53 -1.97
C GLN A 258 -19.83 -11.37 -2.32
N VAL A 259 -20.37 -10.16 -2.53
CA VAL A 259 -19.55 -8.97 -2.80
C VAL A 259 -18.62 -8.66 -1.63
N LYS A 260 -19.15 -8.74 -0.39
CA LYS A 260 -18.34 -8.54 0.83
C LYS A 260 -17.27 -9.62 0.96
N LEU A 261 -17.60 -10.87 0.71
CA LEU A 261 -16.65 -11.99 0.81
C LEU A 261 -15.57 -11.90 -0.27
N ALA A 262 -15.93 -11.68 -1.53
CA ALA A 262 -14.98 -11.50 -2.62
C ALA A 262 -14.00 -10.36 -2.33
N THR A 263 -14.51 -9.22 -1.86
CA THR A 263 -13.67 -8.08 -1.45
C THR A 263 -12.75 -8.43 -0.28
N SER A 264 -13.24 -9.23 0.68
CA SER A 264 -12.42 -9.70 1.80
C SER A 264 -11.29 -10.62 1.32
N VAL A 265 -11.58 -11.54 0.39
CA VAL A 265 -10.57 -12.42 -0.20
C VAL A 265 -9.53 -11.59 -0.95
N THR A 266 -9.95 -10.67 -1.81
CA THR A 266 -9.03 -9.77 -2.54
C THR A 266 -8.14 -8.99 -1.58
N LEU A 267 -8.71 -8.37 -0.55
CA LEU A 267 -7.93 -7.59 0.42
C LEU A 267 -6.97 -8.49 1.22
N CYS A 268 -7.39 -9.71 1.57
CA CYS A 268 -6.54 -10.67 2.28
C CYS A 268 -5.35 -11.09 1.42
N VAL A 269 -5.59 -11.48 0.16
CA VAL A 269 -4.53 -11.87 -0.78
C VAL A 269 -3.54 -10.74 -1.00
N LEU A 270 -4.01 -9.51 -1.25
CA LEU A 270 -3.13 -8.35 -1.40
C LEU A 270 -2.35 -8.04 -0.12
N THR A 271 -2.94 -8.25 1.05
CA THR A 271 -2.24 -8.07 2.34
C THR A 271 -1.15 -9.13 2.52
N LEU A 272 -1.40 -10.39 2.16
CA LEU A 272 -0.41 -11.46 2.23
C LEU A 272 0.76 -11.20 1.27
N LEU A 273 0.48 -10.80 0.02
CA LEU A 273 1.51 -10.39 -0.93
C LEU A 273 2.33 -9.20 -0.39
N MET A 274 1.67 -8.19 0.16
CA MET A 274 2.36 -7.07 0.80
C MET A 274 3.26 -7.53 1.96
N LEU A 275 2.82 -8.48 2.80
CA LEU A 275 3.64 -9.04 3.88
C LEU A 275 4.85 -9.82 3.34
N ILE A 276 4.66 -10.64 2.31
CA ILE A 276 5.78 -11.32 1.62
C ILE A 276 6.78 -10.27 1.10
N GLY A 277 6.27 -9.20 0.50
CA GLY A 277 7.07 -8.06 0.06
C GLY A 277 7.85 -7.37 1.17
N ILE A 278 7.22 -7.11 2.31
CA ILE A 278 7.89 -6.53 3.49
C ILE A 278 9.00 -7.46 3.99
N MET A 279 8.72 -8.76 4.09
CA MET A 279 9.69 -9.76 4.53
C MET A 279 10.87 -9.88 3.56
N GLY A 280 10.61 -9.87 2.24
CA GLY A 280 11.64 -9.89 1.21
C GLY A 280 12.47 -8.60 1.13
N TYR A 281 11.84 -7.45 1.36
CA TYR A 281 12.52 -6.15 1.31
C TYR A 281 13.42 -5.91 2.52
N THR A 282 13.09 -6.50 3.68
CA THR A 282 13.83 -6.36 4.93
C THR A 282 15.32 -6.70 4.82
N PRO A 283 15.74 -7.89 4.36
CA PRO A 283 17.18 -8.22 4.24
C PRO A 283 17.92 -7.29 3.28
N PHE A 284 17.28 -6.86 2.18
CA PHE A 284 17.85 -5.87 1.27
C PHE A 284 18.07 -4.52 1.96
N LEU A 285 17.10 -4.03 2.74
CA LEU A 285 17.28 -2.80 3.51
C LEU A 285 18.39 -2.93 4.56
N LEU A 286 18.53 -4.10 5.18
CA LEU A 286 19.61 -4.37 6.12
C LEU A 286 20.98 -4.37 5.43
N SER A 287 21.11 -4.93 4.22
CA SER A 287 22.37 -4.88 3.46
C SER A 287 22.68 -3.46 2.97
N VAL A 288 21.69 -2.65 2.61
CA VAL A 288 21.91 -1.23 2.29
C VAL A 288 22.44 -0.46 3.50
N MET A 289 22.02 -0.81 4.72
CA MET A 289 22.49 -0.18 5.96
C MET A 289 23.79 -0.78 6.52
N SER A 290 24.24 -1.94 6.03
CA SER A 290 25.54 -2.50 6.42
C SER A 290 26.66 -1.89 5.59
N GLU A 291 27.91 -2.14 5.98
CA GLU A 291 29.08 -1.74 5.18
C GLU A 291 29.39 -2.77 4.07
N ASP A 292 28.81 -3.97 4.15
CA ASP A 292 29.06 -5.08 3.22
C ASP A 292 28.57 -4.78 1.80
N PRO A 293 29.12 -5.44 0.75
CA PRO A 293 28.59 -5.33 -0.60
C PRO A 293 27.12 -5.77 -0.69
N ILE A 294 26.33 -5.08 -1.52
CA ILE A 294 24.93 -5.46 -1.78
C ILE A 294 24.92 -6.64 -2.76
N SER A 295 24.44 -7.80 -2.32
CA SER A 295 24.17 -8.98 -3.17
C SER A 295 22.67 -9.22 -3.33
N PHE A 296 22.25 -9.71 -4.50
CA PHE A 296 20.86 -10.10 -4.80
C PHE A 296 20.63 -11.60 -4.57
#